data_AF-A0A0B7IUM4-F1
#
_entry.id   AF-A0A0B7IUM4-F1
#
_cell.length_a   1.000
_cell.length_b   1.000
_cell.length_c   1.000
_cell.angle_alpha   90.00
_cell.angle_beta   90.00
_cell.angle_gamma   90.00
#
_symmetry.space_group_name_H-M   'P 1'
#
loop_
_entity.id
_entity.type
_entity.pdbx_description
1 polymer ?
#
loop_
_entity_poly.entity_id
_entity_poly.type
_entity_poly.pdbx_seq_one_letter_code
_entity_poly.pdbx_strand_id
1 'polypeptide(L)' 'MFDHECRPLIAAYIDGLENNVIGRHFTASNQIDNIDLIQVNKSIASHPIEVIGAHLRAYMTDMKRIK' A
#
# COMPACT_ATOMS: atom_id res chain seq x y z
N MET A 1 -14.02 19.98 1.31
CA MET A 1 -14.92 19.22 0.42
C MET A 1 -14.71 17.73 0.59
N PHE A 2 -13.58 17.14 0.19
CA PHE A 2 -13.33 15.69 0.39
C PHE A 2 -13.32 15.25 1.88
N ASP A 3 -12.60 15.95 2.74
CA ASP A 3 -12.45 15.57 4.15
C ASP A 3 -13.78 15.52 4.93
N HIS A 4 -14.71 16.44 4.64
CA HIS A 4 -16.02 16.48 5.28
C HIS A 4 -16.88 15.26 4.93
N GLU A 5 -16.77 14.78 3.69
CA GLU A 5 -17.58 13.66 3.17
C GLU A 5 -16.92 12.30 3.46
N CYS A 6 -15.59 12.22 3.45
CA CYS A 6 -14.90 10.95 3.65
C CYS A 6 -14.93 10.48 5.10
N ARG A 7 -14.92 11.39 6.07
CA ARG A 7 -15.02 11.04 7.50
C ARG A 7 -16.29 10.22 7.83
N PRO A 8 -17.51 10.69 7.51
CA PRO A 8 -18.72 9.90 7.76
C PRO A 8 -18.78 8.65 6.87
N LEU A 9 -18.23 8.69 5.65
CA LEU A 9 -18.20 7.54 4.75
C LEU A 9 -17.42 6.35 5.32
N ILE A 10 -16.27 6.61 5.96
CA ILE A 10 -15.42 5.53 6.50
C ILE A 10 -15.65 5.26 7.98
N ALA A 11 -16.41 6.10 8.69
CA ALA A 11 -16.61 6.01 10.14
C ALA A 11 -17.08 4.61 10.57
N ALA A 12 -18.14 4.09 9.95
CA ALA A 12 -18.68 2.76 10.28
C ALA A 12 -17.69 1.62 10.02
N TYR A 13 -16.81 1.77 9.02
CA TYR A 13 -15.75 0.80 8.74
C TYR A 13 -14.67 0.84 9.82
N ILE A 14 -14.20 2.04 10.18
CA ILE A 14 -13.14 2.22 11.18
C ILE A 14 -13.62 1.79 12.57
N ASP A 15 -14.85 2.12 12.96
CA ASP A 15 -15.42 1.76 14.27
C ASP A 15 -15.62 0.23 14.42
N GLY A 16 -15.71 -0.50 13.31
CA GLY A 16 -15.81 -1.96 13.28
C GLY A 16 -14.45 -2.68 13.28
N LEU A 17 -13.32 -1.98 13.19
CA LEU A 17 -12.00 -2.60 13.17
C LEU A 17 -11.58 -3.07 14.57
N GLU A 18 -10.78 -4.14 14.60
CA GLU A 18 -10.18 -4.60 15.83
C GLU A 18 -9.13 -3.61 16.36
N ASN A 19 -9.02 -3.50 17.69
CA ASN A 19 -8.09 -2.59 18.37
C ASN A 19 -6.59 -2.91 18.12
N ASN A 20 -6.28 -4.02 17.45
CA ASN A 20 -4.93 -4.43 17.06
C ASN A 20 -4.53 -3.93 15.65
N VAL A 21 -5.47 -3.36 14.87
CA VAL A 21 -5.22 -2.91 13.49
C VAL A 21 -4.43 -1.60 13.45
N ILE A 22 -4.61 -0.72 14.44
CA ILE A 22 -3.95 0.60 14.50
C ILE A 22 -3.44 0.88 15.92
N GLY A 23 -2.24 1.45 16.04
CA GLY A 23 -1.69 1.96 17.29
C GLY A 23 -1.12 0.92 18.26
N ARG A 24 -1.22 -0.39 17.93
CA ARG A 24 -0.57 -1.48 18.67
C ARG A 24 0.51 -2.12 17.80
N HIS A 25 1.55 -2.67 18.43
CA HIS A 25 2.55 -3.45 17.70
C HIS A 25 1.91 -4.74 17.16
N PHE A 26 2.21 -5.06 15.90
CA PHE A 26 1.85 -6.34 15.32
C PHE A 26 2.79 -7.42 15.87
N THR A 27 2.37 -8.11 16.91
CA THR A 27 3.13 -9.23 17.52
C THR A 27 2.35 -10.52 17.38
N ALA A 28 2.65 -11.29 16.33
CA ALA A 28 2.00 -12.59 16.12
C ALA A 28 2.91 -13.72 15.59
N SER A 29 4.17 -13.44 15.19
CA SER A 29 5.07 -14.31 14.37
C SER A 29 5.08 -13.89 12.90
N ASN A 30 6.25 -13.96 12.25
CA ASN A 30 6.41 -13.74 10.80
C ASN A 30 6.02 -14.98 9.98
N GLN A 31 5.39 -15.97 10.60
CA GLN A 31 4.89 -17.15 9.91
C GLN A 31 3.60 -16.79 9.18
N ILE A 32 3.77 -16.47 7.90
CA ILE A 32 2.72 -16.21 6.91
C ILE A 32 2.86 -17.30 5.85
N ASP A 33 1.74 -17.72 5.25
CA ASP A 33 1.81 -18.64 4.11
C ASP A 33 2.56 -17.96 2.95
N ASN A 34 3.58 -18.63 2.43
CA ASN A 34 4.35 -18.14 1.29
C ASN A 34 3.47 -17.97 0.05
N ILE A 35 2.41 -18.79 -0.11
CA ILE A 35 1.49 -18.68 -1.24
C ILE A 35 0.73 -17.36 -1.17
N ASP A 36 0.14 -17.06 -0.02
CA ASP A 36 -0.57 -15.80 0.21
C ASP A 36 0.34 -14.59 0.05
N LEU A 37 1.57 -14.68 0.58
CA LEU A 37 2.57 -13.62 0.45
C LEU A 37 2.94 -13.36 -1.02
N ILE A 38 3.16 -14.42 -1.81
CA ILE A 38 3.45 -14.29 -3.23
C ILE A 38 2.26 -13.67 -3.97
N GLN A 39 1.04 -14.08 -3.64
CA GLN A 39 -0.18 -13.56 -4.27
C GLN A 39 -0.36 -12.06 -3.99
N VAL A 40 -0.24 -11.63 -2.74
CA VAL A 40 -0.36 -10.22 -2.34
C VAL A 40 0.74 -9.39 -2.99
N ASN A 41 2.00 -9.84 -2.93
CA ASN A 41 3.12 -9.14 -3.55
C ASN A 41 2.94 -9.00 -5.07
N LYS A 42 2.46 -10.05 -5.74
CA LYS A 42 2.16 -10.00 -7.17
C LYS A 42 1.04 -9.01 -7.47
N SER A 43 -0.02 -8.99 -6.67
CA SER A 43 -1.13 -8.06 -6.83
C SER A 43 -0.65 -6.61 -6.73
N ILE A 44 0.16 -6.29 -5.72
CA ILE A 44 0.73 -4.95 -5.52
C ILE A 44 1.62 -4.57 -6.70
N ALA A 45 2.56 -5.43 -7.09
CA ALA A 45 3.51 -5.15 -8.17
C ALA A 45 2.82 -5.03 -9.55
N SER A 46 1.72 -5.74 -9.77
CA SER A 46 0.97 -5.70 -11.03
C SER A 46 0.05 -4.47 -11.17
N HIS A 47 -0.11 -3.67 -10.13
CA HIS A 47 -1.00 -2.50 -10.17
C HIS A 47 -0.51 -1.49 -11.23
N PRO A 48 -1.39 -0.94 -12.09
CA PRO A 48 -0.98 -0.05 -13.19
C PRO A 48 -0.12 1.14 -12.76
N ILE A 49 -0.38 1.68 -11.56
CA ILE A 49 0.40 2.78 -10.98
C ILE A 49 1.86 2.38 -10.73
N GLU A 50 2.11 1.14 -10.30
CA GLU A 50 3.45 0.65 -10.02
C GLU A 50 4.22 0.34 -11.31
N VAL A 51 3.55 -0.18 -12.33
CA VAL A 51 4.16 -0.43 -13.65
C VAL A 51 4.64 0.88 -14.27
N ILE A 52 3.76 1.88 -14.36
CA ILE A 52 4.11 3.19 -14.93
C ILE A 52 5.12 3.90 -14.03
N GLY A 53 4.91 3.85 -12.70
CA GLY A 53 5.81 4.44 -11.72
C GLY A 53 7.22 3.88 -11.80
N ALA A 54 7.38 2.57 -12.01
CA ALA A 54 8.69 1.93 -12.19
C ALA A 54 9.40 2.45 -13.45
N HIS A 55 8.69 2.58 -14.57
CA HIS A 55 9.27 3.12 -15.81
C HIS A 55 9.71 4.57 -15.65
N LEU A 56 8.85 5.42 -15.09
CA LEU A 56 9.17 6.84 -14.89
C LEU A 56 10.34 7.03 -13.92
N ARG A 57 10.36 6.29 -12.81
CA ARG A 57 11.48 6.33 -11.85
C ARG A 57 12.79 5.87 -12.49
N ALA A 58 12.77 4.80 -13.28
CA ALA A 58 13.94 4.32 -14.01
C ALA A 58 14.49 5.42 -14.95
N TYR A 59 13.63 6.05 -15.75
CA TYR A 59 14.06 7.16 -16.62
C TYR A 59 14.62 8.34 -15.83
N MET A 60 14.06 8.66 -14.66
CA MET A 60 14.58 9.73 -13.80
C MET A 60 15.93 9.40 -13.19
N THR A 61 16.17 8.13 -12.82
CA THR A 61 17.47 7.67 -12.32
C THR A 61 18.53 7.65 -13.42
N ASP A 62 18.15 7.25 -14.63
CA ASP A 62 19.06 7.17 -15.78
C ASP A 62 19.35 8.54 -16.43
N MET A 63 18.61 9.59 -16.06
CA MET A 63 18.86 10.96 -16.52
C MET A 63 20.22 11.47 -16.02
N LYS A 64 21.23 11.38 -16.88
CA LYS A 64 22.51 12.08 -16.70
C LYS A 64 22.30 13.58 -16.94
N ARG A 65 22.91 14.42 -16.10
CA ARG A 65 23.04 15.86 -16.39
C ARG A 65 23.74 16.03 -17.73
N ILE A 66 23.00 16.47 -18.74
CA ILE A 66 23.58 16.99 -19.98
C ILE A 66 24.30 18.29 -19.59
N LYS A 67 25.60 18.38 -19.87
CA LYS A 67 26.41 19.59 -19.70
C LYS A 67 26.15 20.58 -20.84
#